data_AF-A0A7H4P581-F1
#
_entry.id   AF-A0A7H4P581-F1
#
_cell.length_a   1.000
_cell.length_b   1.000
_cell.length_c   1.000
_cell.angle_alpha   90.00
_cell.angle_beta   90.00
_cell.angle_gamma   90.00
#
_symmetry.space_group_name_H-M   'P 1'
#
loop_
_entity.id
_entity.type
_entity.pdbx_description
1 polymer ?
#
loop_
_entity_poly.entity_id
_entity_poly.type
_entity_poly.pdbx_seq_one_letter_code
_entity_poly.pdbx_strand_id
1 'polypeptide(L)'
;MALRYYRVAGTLVNKTRSLQPYSGMTGYNGVIARLQQAISDPDVDGVLLDMDTPGGMVAGAFDCADIIARARDIKPVWALANDMNCSAGQLIASAASRRLVTQTARTGSIGVMMAHSNYGQVLKSQGVEVTLIYSGDHKVDGNPYEKLPKDVRGSFSVPYRCHPADVC
;
A
#
# COMPACT_ATOMS: atom_id res chain seq x y z
N MET A 1 26.93 17.83 -1.84
CA MET A 1 25.80 16.94 -2.14
C MET A 1 25.76 15.78 -1.15
N ALA A 2 25.30 16.06 0.06
CA ALA A 2 25.01 15.06 1.08
C ALA A 2 23.61 14.48 0.84
N LEU A 3 23.54 13.21 0.47
CA LEU A 3 22.28 12.50 0.29
C LEU A 3 21.94 11.71 1.56
N ARG A 4 20.69 11.82 2.00
CA ARG A 4 20.15 10.98 3.06
C ARG A 4 19.56 9.71 2.47
N TYR A 5 20.08 8.57 2.91
CA TYR A 5 19.67 7.26 2.44
C TYR A 5 18.61 6.65 3.37
N TYR A 6 17.49 6.21 2.79
CA TYR A 6 16.43 5.51 3.53
C TYR A 6 16.02 4.23 2.82
N ARG A 7 16.19 3.10 3.51
CA ARG A 7 15.71 1.82 3.04
C ARG A 7 14.19 1.70 3.22
N VAL A 8 13.50 1.36 2.14
CA VAL A 8 12.06 1.06 2.07
C VAL A 8 11.94 -0.41 1.71
N ALA A 9 11.91 -1.26 2.74
CA ALA A 9 12.01 -2.71 2.58
C ALA A 9 10.76 -3.46 3.07
N GLY A 10 10.52 -4.61 2.44
CA GLY A 10 9.41 -5.52 2.77
C GLY A 10 8.04 -4.93 2.51
N THR A 11 7.00 -5.52 3.10
CA THR A 11 5.60 -5.15 2.81
C THR A 11 5.28 -3.74 3.30
N LEU A 12 4.70 -2.93 2.42
CA LEU A 12 4.29 -1.57 2.75
C LEU A 12 2.92 -1.54 3.44
N VAL A 13 2.81 -0.80 4.53
CA VAL A 13 1.61 -0.72 5.36
C VAL A 13 1.30 0.74 5.72
N ASN A 14 0.03 1.07 5.99
CA ASN A 14 -0.38 2.42 6.39
C ASN A 14 0.38 2.90 7.64
N LYS A 15 0.35 2.07 8.69
CA LYS A 15 0.98 2.36 9.97
C LYS A 15 1.75 1.14 10.45
N THR A 16 3.05 1.29 10.68
CA THR A 16 3.80 0.34 11.51
C THR A 16 3.56 0.69 12.98
N ARG A 17 3.10 -0.28 13.78
CA ARG A 17 3.09 -0.15 15.26
C ARG A 17 4.52 -0.05 15.78
N SER A 18 4.67 0.43 17.02
CA SER A 18 5.94 0.51 17.75
C SER A 18 6.58 -0.85 18.07
N LEU A 19 5.85 -1.95 17.87
CA LEU A 19 6.43 -3.29 17.87
C LEU A 19 7.11 -3.55 16.53
N GLN A 20 8.38 -3.95 16.61
CA GLN A 20 9.22 -4.28 15.46
C GLN A 20 8.41 -5.12 14.46
N PRO A 21 8.32 -4.69 13.19
CA PRO A 21 7.41 -5.29 12.25
C PRO A 21 7.75 -6.77 12.07
N TYR A 22 6.83 -7.64 12.47
CA TYR A 22 6.90 -9.06 12.12
C TYR A 22 7.07 -9.16 10.60
N SER A 23 8.16 -9.78 10.15
CA SER A 23 8.50 -9.99 8.74
C SER A 23 8.94 -8.76 7.92
N GLY A 24 9.49 -7.71 8.55
CA GLY A 24 10.22 -6.67 7.81
C GLY A 24 9.35 -5.65 7.07
N MET A 25 8.14 -5.37 7.55
CA MET A 25 7.24 -4.34 6.99
C MET A 25 7.79 -2.91 7.13
N THR A 26 7.45 -2.04 6.18
CA THR A 26 7.72 -0.59 6.25
C THR A 26 6.41 0.20 6.26
N GLY A 27 6.26 1.11 7.24
CA GLY A 27 5.09 1.97 7.35
C GLY A 27 5.22 3.23 6.52
N TYR A 28 4.17 3.62 5.78
CA TYR A 28 4.13 4.90 5.07
C TYR A 28 4.35 6.08 6.02
N ASN A 29 3.79 6.02 7.23
CA ASN A 29 4.04 7.01 8.28
C ASN A 29 5.53 7.16 8.63
N GLY A 30 6.28 6.05 8.66
CA GLY A 30 7.72 6.06 8.90
C GLY A 30 8.53 6.65 7.73
N VAL A 31 8.13 6.33 6.50
CA VAL A 31 8.72 6.94 5.29
C VAL A 31 8.51 8.45 5.29
N ILE A 32 7.28 8.90 5.54
CA ILE A 32 6.91 10.32 5.63
C ILE A 32 7.72 11.04 6.71
N ALA A 33 7.80 10.48 7.92
CA ALA A 33 8.52 11.11 9.02
C ALA A 33 10.01 11.28 8.72
N ARG A 34 10.64 10.24 8.16
CA ARG A 34 12.05 10.28 7.74
C ARG A 34 12.29 11.29 6.62
N LEU A 35 11.38 11.32 5.64
CA LEU A 35 11.44 12.27 4.55
C LEU A 35 11.37 13.70 5.07
N GLN A 36 10.40 14.02 5.94
CA GLN A 36 10.26 15.34 6.54
C GLN A 36 11.51 15.76 7.31
N GLN A 37 12.10 14.86 8.10
CA GLN A 37 13.37 15.12 8.80
C GLN A 37 14.49 15.51 7.83
N ALA A 38 14.67 14.76 6.73
CA ALA A 38 15.69 15.07 5.74
C ALA A 38 15.43 16.37 4.98
N ILE A 39 14.16 16.68 4.68
CA ILE A 39 13.80 17.93 4.00
C ILE A 39 14.12 19.13 4.89
N SER A 40 13.89 19.04 6.20
CA SER A 40 14.17 20.13 7.15
C SER A 40 15.64 20.30 7.54
N ASP A 41 16.48 19.29 7.28
CA ASP A 41 17.88 19.28 7.72
C ASP A 41 18.78 20.09 6.76
N PRO A 42 19.37 21.23 7.18
CA PRO A 42 20.16 22.08 6.29
C PRO A 42 21.43 21.39 5.75
N ASP A 43 21.92 20.34 6.40
CA ASP A 43 23.11 19.60 5.96
C ASP A 43 22.79 18.50 4.94
N VAL A 44 21.51 18.32 4.59
CA VAL A 44 21.04 17.33 3.62
C VAL A 44 20.65 18.03 2.32
N ASP A 45 21.27 17.64 1.21
CA ASP A 45 21.00 18.18 -0.13
C ASP A 45 19.90 17.41 -0.87
N GLY A 46 19.56 16.20 -0.43
CA GLY A 46 18.52 15.38 -1.07
C GLY A 46 18.32 14.02 -0.41
N VAL A 47 17.36 13.25 -0.92
CA VAL A 47 16.94 11.96 -0.34
C VAL A 47 17.02 10.86 -1.39
N LEU A 48 17.57 9.72 -1.01
CA LEU A 48 17.52 8.48 -1.80
C LEU A 48 16.67 7.44 -1.06
N LEU A 49 15.55 7.07 -1.66
CA LEU A 49 14.71 5.95 -1.25
C LEU A 49 15.26 4.67 -1.89
N ASP A 50 15.87 3.81 -1.08
CA ASP A 50 16.36 2.49 -1.48
C ASP A 50 15.24 1.46 -1.37
N MET A 51 14.68 1.11 -2.52
CA MET A 51 13.49 0.28 -2.65
C MET A 51 13.87 -1.20 -2.74
N ASP A 52 13.31 -1.97 -1.80
CA ASP A 52 13.36 -3.43 -1.76
C ASP A 52 12.01 -3.97 -1.25
N THR A 53 10.97 -3.80 -2.07
CA THR A 53 9.59 -4.05 -1.65
C THR A 53 8.74 -4.70 -2.74
N PRO A 54 7.92 -5.72 -2.39
CA PRO A 54 6.88 -6.24 -3.27
C PRO A 54 5.67 -5.29 -3.40
N GLY A 55 5.64 -4.21 -2.62
CA GLY A 55 4.50 -3.31 -2.45
C GLY A 55 3.74 -3.62 -1.17
N GLY A 56 2.43 -3.38 -1.16
CA GLY A 56 1.62 -3.58 0.04
C GLY A 56 0.25 -2.93 -0.03
N MET A 57 -0.21 -2.41 1.10
CA MET A 57 -1.56 -1.87 1.23
C MET A 57 -1.75 -0.59 0.41
N VAL A 58 -2.93 -0.45 -0.19
CA VAL A 58 -3.37 0.80 -0.85
C VAL A 58 -3.60 1.92 0.17
N ALA A 59 -4.10 1.58 1.36
CA ALA A 59 -4.38 2.54 2.42
C ALA A 59 -3.11 3.33 2.82
N GLY A 60 -3.16 4.66 2.65
CA GLY A 60 -2.05 5.58 2.92
C GLY A 60 -0.96 5.64 1.84
N ALA A 61 -1.04 4.83 0.77
CA ALA A 61 -0.01 4.80 -0.27
C ALA A 61 -0.05 6.06 -1.14
N PHE A 62 -1.25 6.52 -1.51
CA PHE A 62 -1.44 7.76 -2.28
C PHE A 62 -1.06 9.00 -1.46
N ASP A 63 -1.46 9.06 -0.19
CA ASP A 63 -1.06 10.15 0.71
C ASP A 63 0.48 10.24 0.84
N CYS A 64 1.14 9.09 0.96
CA CYS A 64 2.60 9.00 0.96
C CYS A 64 3.21 9.52 -0.34
N ALA A 65 2.66 9.11 -1.49
CA ALA A 65 3.09 9.59 -2.81
C ALA A 65 2.93 11.11 -2.95
N ASP A 66 1.82 11.69 -2.49
CA ASP A 66 1.58 13.14 -2.51
C ASP A 66 2.56 13.91 -1.62
N ILE A 67 2.95 13.33 -0.48
CA ILE A 67 3.98 13.90 0.39
C ILE A 67 5.35 13.82 -0.27
N ILE A 68 5.70 12.71 -0.92
CA ILE A 68 6.95 12.58 -1.69
C ILE A 68 6.99 13.60 -2.82
N ALA A 69 5.87 13.78 -3.55
CA ALA A 69 5.77 14.77 -4.61
C ALA A 69 6.04 16.18 -4.09
N ARG A 70 5.41 16.59 -2.99
CA ARG A 70 5.66 17.90 -2.36
C ARG A 70 7.10 18.06 -1.86
N ALA A 71 7.67 17.02 -1.26
CA ALA A 71 9.04 17.04 -0.75
C ALA A 71 10.07 17.25 -1.87
N ARG A 72 9.83 16.63 -3.04
CA ARG A 72 10.73 16.69 -4.20
C ARG A 72 10.90 18.09 -4.78
N ASP A 73 9.90 18.95 -4.57
CA ASP A 73 9.91 20.35 -5.01
C ASP A 73 10.74 21.25 -4.07
N ILE A 74 11.08 20.75 -2.87
CA ILE A 74 11.96 21.43 -1.91
C ILE A 74 13.41 20.93 -2.04
N LYS A 75 13.61 19.60 -2.01
CA LYS A 75 14.91 18.95 -2.24
C LYS A 75 14.72 17.69 -3.09
N PRO A 76 15.67 17.34 -3.98
CA PRO A 76 15.52 16.18 -4.85
C PRO A 76 15.30 14.90 -4.04
N VAL A 77 14.24 14.17 -4.41
CA VAL A 77 13.95 12.82 -3.89
C VAL A 77 14.14 11.83 -5.03
N TRP A 78 15.04 10.88 -4.88
CA TRP A 78 15.29 9.82 -5.84
C TRP A 78 14.79 8.49 -5.28
N ALA A 79 14.36 7.58 -6.15
CA ALA A 79 14.04 6.21 -5.80
C ALA A 79 14.95 5.26 -6.58
N LEU A 80 15.61 4.33 -5.89
CA LEU A 80 16.42 3.28 -6.48
C LEU A 80 15.75 1.94 -6.21
N ALA A 81 15.30 1.26 -7.26
CA ALA A 81 14.95 -0.15 -7.19
C ALA A 81 16.24 -0.97 -7.14
N ASN A 82 16.65 -1.34 -5.92
CA ASN A 82 17.91 -2.02 -5.67
C ASN A 82 17.79 -3.53 -5.91
N ASP A 83 16.76 -4.15 -5.34
CA ASP A 83 16.41 -5.55 -5.59
C ASP A 83 14.95 -5.70 -6.09
N MET A 84 14.02 -4.97 -5.47
CA MET A 84 12.62 -5.03 -5.84
C MET A 84 11.89 -3.71 -5.65
N ASN A 85 11.07 -3.32 -6.62
CA ASN A 85 10.15 -2.22 -6.49
C ASN A 85 8.86 -2.53 -7.25
N CYS A 86 7.87 -3.09 -6.56
CA CYS A 86 6.62 -3.56 -7.16
C CYS A 86 5.38 -2.90 -6.52
N SER A 87 4.25 -2.91 -7.23
CA SER A 87 2.93 -2.49 -6.74
C SER A 87 2.97 -1.13 -6.00
N ALA A 88 2.56 -1.05 -4.73
CA ALA A 88 2.58 0.21 -3.98
C ALA A 88 3.98 0.87 -3.85
N GLY A 89 5.06 0.09 -3.99
CA GLY A 89 6.41 0.64 -4.11
C GLY A 89 6.59 1.48 -5.38
N GLN A 90 6.07 0.99 -6.52
CA GLN A 90 6.06 1.74 -7.78
C GLN A 90 5.22 3.01 -7.67
N LEU A 91 4.10 2.95 -6.95
CA LEU A 91 3.26 4.13 -6.69
C LEU A 91 4.06 5.23 -5.99
N ILE A 92 4.68 4.95 -4.85
CA ILE A 92 5.44 5.98 -4.12
C ILE A 92 6.73 6.39 -4.85
N ALA A 93 7.39 5.46 -5.54
CA ALA A 93 8.57 5.77 -6.36
C ALA A 93 8.23 6.64 -7.58
N SER A 94 7.02 6.54 -8.14
CA SER A 94 6.56 7.38 -9.25
C SER A 94 6.49 8.86 -8.89
N ALA A 95 6.33 9.18 -7.60
CA ALA A 95 6.35 10.54 -7.09
C ALA A 95 7.77 11.12 -6.95
N ALA A 96 8.83 10.31 -7.00
CA ALA A 96 10.21 10.79 -6.91
C ALA A 96 10.66 11.57 -8.17
N SER A 97 11.63 12.48 -8.03
CA SER A 97 12.22 13.26 -9.13
C SER A 97 12.98 12.39 -10.13
N ARG A 98 13.63 11.32 -9.65
CA ARG A 98 14.33 10.34 -10.49
C ARG A 98 14.08 8.92 -9.98
N ARG A 99 13.96 7.99 -10.92
CA ARG A 99 13.79 6.56 -10.66
C ARG A 99 14.93 5.81 -11.32
N LEU A 100 15.69 5.08 -10.51
CA LEU A 100 16.81 4.25 -10.93
C LEU A 100 16.43 2.78 -10.69
N VAL A 101 16.96 1.89 -11.52
CA VAL A 101 16.72 0.45 -11.42
C VAL A 101 18.04 -0.27 -11.66
N THR A 102 18.40 -1.20 -10.77
CA THR A 102 19.55 -2.08 -11.00
C THR A 102 19.22 -3.10 -12.09
N GLN A 103 20.25 -3.69 -12.71
CA GLN A 103 20.07 -4.59 -13.87
C GLN A 103 19.17 -5.79 -13.58
N THR A 104 19.13 -6.26 -12.32
CA THR A 104 18.38 -7.45 -11.91
C THR A 104 17.13 -7.12 -11.09
N ALA A 105 16.85 -5.84 -10.83
CA ALA A 105 15.74 -5.46 -9.96
C ALA A 105 14.38 -5.83 -10.57
N ARG A 106 13.52 -6.41 -9.74
CA ARG A 106 12.15 -6.74 -10.13
C ARG A 106 11.27 -5.50 -10.01
N THR A 107 10.60 -5.16 -11.11
CA THR A 107 9.64 -4.05 -11.16
C THR A 107 8.32 -4.48 -11.77
N GLY A 108 7.25 -3.72 -11.54
CA GLY A 108 5.92 -4.02 -12.06
C GLY A 108 4.92 -4.34 -10.95
N SER A 109 4.05 -5.34 -11.16
CA SER A 109 2.88 -5.60 -10.29
C SER A 109 1.96 -4.39 -10.15
N ILE A 110 1.76 -3.68 -11.27
CA ILE A 110 0.91 -2.49 -11.32
C ILE A 110 -0.55 -2.94 -11.41
N GLY A 111 -1.27 -2.77 -10.31
CA GLY A 111 -2.66 -3.15 -10.19
C GLY A 111 -3.06 -3.24 -8.72
N VAL A 112 -4.36 -3.38 -8.49
CA VAL A 112 -4.94 -3.69 -7.19
C VAL A 112 -5.70 -4.99 -7.30
N MET A 113 -5.70 -5.78 -6.24
CA MET A 113 -6.49 -7.00 -6.15
C MET A 113 -7.08 -7.13 -4.75
N MET A 114 -8.28 -7.71 -4.71
CA MET A 114 -8.94 -8.15 -3.49
C MET A 114 -9.21 -9.65 -3.63
N ALA A 115 -8.82 -10.43 -2.63
CA ALA A 115 -9.13 -11.85 -2.57
C ALA A 115 -10.42 -12.05 -1.75
N HIS A 116 -11.41 -12.71 -2.33
CA HIS A 116 -12.60 -13.20 -1.62
C HIS A 116 -12.50 -14.71 -1.46
N SER A 117 -12.76 -15.19 -0.25
CA SER A 117 -12.77 -16.62 0.09
C SER A 117 -14.14 -17.00 0.58
N ASN A 118 -14.72 -18.07 0.03
CA ASN A 118 -15.99 -18.62 0.49
C ASN A 118 -15.76 -19.94 1.24
N TYR A 119 -16.02 -19.94 2.55
CA TYR A 119 -15.92 -21.10 3.44
C TYR A 119 -17.28 -21.75 3.75
N GLY A 120 -18.38 -21.30 3.15
CA GLY A 120 -19.73 -21.78 3.46
C GLY A 120 -19.89 -23.30 3.39
N GLN A 121 -19.30 -23.95 2.37
CA GLN A 121 -19.34 -25.42 2.25
C GLN A 121 -18.53 -26.12 3.35
N VAL A 122 -17.39 -25.55 3.73
CA VAL A 122 -16.55 -26.09 4.82
C VAL A 122 -17.30 -26.00 6.14
N LEU A 123 -17.87 -24.84 6.46
CA LEU A 123 -18.63 -24.63 7.68
C LEU A 123 -19.87 -25.52 7.76
N LYS A 124 -20.60 -25.66 6.64
CA LYS A 124 -21.74 -26.57 6.54
C LYS A 124 -21.34 -28.03 6.81
N SER A 125 -20.20 -28.48 6.28
CA SER A 125 -19.70 -29.84 6.54
C SER A 125 -19.31 -30.08 8.00
N GLN A 126 -18.98 -29.01 8.73
CA GLN A 126 -18.68 -29.02 10.15
C GLN A 126 -19.92 -28.81 11.04
N GLY A 127 -21.11 -28.67 10.45
CA GLY A 127 -22.34 -28.40 11.20
C GLY A 127 -22.42 -26.99 11.78
N VAL A 128 -21.63 -26.04 11.26
CA VAL A 128 -21.65 -24.64 11.70
C VAL A 128 -22.60 -23.83 10.83
N GLU A 129 -23.61 -23.23 11.46
CA GLU A 129 -24.53 -22.27 10.84
C GLU A 129 -24.10 -20.84 11.20
N VAL A 130 -23.98 -19.97 10.19
CA VAL A 130 -23.62 -18.56 10.38
C VAL A 130 -24.81 -17.69 9.95
N THR A 131 -25.34 -16.92 10.90
CA THR A 131 -26.37 -15.89 10.64
C THR A 131 -25.75 -14.51 10.82
N LEU A 132 -25.81 -13.68 9.78
CA LEU A 132 -25.32 -12.29 9.83
C LEU A 132 -26.47 -11.35 10.20
N ILE A 133 -26.25 -10.50 11.21
CA ILE A 133 -27.22 -9.47 11.66
C ILE A 133 -26.63 -8.10 11.33
N TYR A 134 -27.27 -7.37 10.43
CA TYR A 134 -26.75 -6.10 9.90
C TYR A 134 -27.86 -5.17 9.42
N SER A 135 -27.50 -3.93 9.11
CA SER A 135 -28.38 -2.89 8.58
C SER A 135 -27.95 -2.46 7.18
N GLY A 136 -28.87 -2.50 6.21
CA GLY A 136 -28.62 -2.10 4.81
C GLY A 136 -28.07 -3.22 3.93
N ASP A 137 -28.48 -3.23 2.67
CA ASP A 137 -28.40 -4.39 1.77
C ASP A 137 -26.96 -4.80 1.41
N HIS A 138 -26.00 -3.87 1.44
CA HIS A 138 -24.61 -4.10 1.03
C HIS A 138 -23.62 -4.24 2.19
N LYS A 139 -24.09 -4.18 3.45
CA LYS A 139 -23.19 -4.08 4.62
C LYS A 139 -22.36 -5.33 4.88
N VAL A 140 -22.77 -6.47 4.34
CA VAL A 140 -22.07 -7.75 4.46
C VAL A 140 -21.57 -8.28 3.13
N ASP A 141 -21.54 -7.43 2.10
CA ASP A 141 -20.93 -7.78 0.82
C ASP A 141 -19.47 -8.19 1.03
N GLY A 142 -19.08 -9.29 0.40
CA GLY A 142 -17.74 -9.85 0.58
C GLY A 142 -17.55 -10.69 1.84
N ASN A 143 -18.61 -10.98 2.61
CA ASN A 143 -18.51 -11.93 3.73
C ASN A 143 -17.98 -13.31 3.25
N PRO A 144 -17.27 -14.05 4.11
CA PRO A 144 -16.61 -15.27 3.70
C PRO A 144 -17.48 -16.52 3.84
N TYR A 145 -18.78 -16.37 4.15
CA TYR A 145 -19.67 -17.47 4.49
C TYR A 145 -20.56 -17.91 3.33
N GLU A 146 -20.64 -17.11 2.28
CA GLU A 146 -21.40 -17.41 1.09
C GLU A 146 -20.66 -17.04 -0.20
N LYS A 147 -21.25 -17.43 -1.33
CA LYS A 147 -20.69 -17.13 -2.65
C LYS A 147 -20.91 -15.66 -2.97
N LEU A 148 -19.86 -14.96 -3.37
CA LEU A 148 -19.96 -13.56 -3.81
C LEU A 148 -20.97 -13.43 -4.98
N PRO A 149 -22.05 -12.65 -4.82
CA PRO A 149 -22.97 -12.33 -5.90
C PRO A 149 -22.27 -11.65 -7.08
N LYS A 150 -22.78 -11.82 -8.31
CA LYS A 150 -22.11 -11.33 -9.52
C LYS A 150 -22.10 -9.80 -9.61
N ASP A 151 -23.19 -9.18 -9.21
CA ASP A 151 -23.40 -7.74 -9.12
C ASP A 151 -22.46 -7.10 -8.08
N VAL A 152 -22.36 -7.70 -6.89
CA VAL A 152 -21.40 -7.29 -5.83
C VAL A 152 -19.96 -7.46 -6.30
N ARG A 153 -19.64 -8.56 -6.98
CA ARG A 153 -18.31 -8.72 -7.59
C ARG A 153 -18.03 -7.61 -8.60
N GLY A 154 -19.03 -7.23 -9.40
CA GLY A 154 -18.94 -6.12 -10.34
C GLY A 154 -18.64 -4.79 -9.65
N SER A 155 -19.31 -4.49 -8.53
CA SER A 155 -19.09 -3.26 -7.77
C SER A 155 -17.70 -3.21 -7.11
N PHE A 156 -17.11 -4.35 -6.72
CA PHE A 156 -15.74 -4.40 -6.19
C PHE A 156 -14.66 -4.38 -7.29
N SER A 157 -15.03 -4.65 -8.54
CA SER A 157 -14.08 -4.72 -9.66
C SER A 157 -13.84 -3.36 -10.33
N VAL A 158 -14.64 -2.34 -10.02
CA VAL A 158 -14.43 -1.00 -10.57
C VAL A 158 -13.30 -0.28 -9.82
N PRO A 159 -12.38 0.41 -10.52
CA PRO A 159 -11.32 1.18 -9.88
C PRO A 159 -11.96 2.20 -8.93
N TYR A 160 -11.64 2.09 -7.64
CA TYR A 160 -12.13 2.91 -6.52
C TYR A 160 -12.66 4.29 -6.95
N ARG A 161 -13.92 4.35 -7.34
CA ARG A 161 -14.75 5.54 -7.14
C ARG A 161 -15.29 5.40 -5.73
N CYS A 162 -15.35 6.50 -4.98
CA CYS A 162 -16.18 6.53 -3.77
C CYS A 162 -17.54 5.94 -4.13
N HIS A 163 -17.91 4.83 -3.49
CA HIS A 163 -19.23 4.29 -3.68
C HIS A 163 -20.20 5.27 -3.01
N PRO A 164 -21.34 5.62 -3.62
CA PRO A 164 -22.32 6.50 -2.99
C PRO A 164 -22.83 5.98 -1.63
N ALA A 165 -22.64 4.70 -1.34
CA ALA A 165 -22.97 4.09 -0.04
C ALA A 165 -21.85 4.20 1.02
N ASP A 166 -20.65 4.66 0.64
CA ASP A 166 -19.49 4.83 1.54
C ASP A 166 -19.40 6.24 2.14
N VAL A 167 -20.31 7.15 1.77
CA VAL A 167 -20.49 8.44 2.44
C VAL A 167 -21.45 8.25 3.62
N CYS A 168 -20.88 8.13 4.82
CA CYS A 168 -21.60 8.47 6.04
C CYS A 168 -21.89 9.98 6.09
#